data_AF-A0A2S8SNY1-F1
#
_entry.id   AF-A0A2S8SNY1-F1
#
_cell.length_a   1.000
_cell.length_b   1.000
_cell.length_c   1.000
_cell.angle_alpha   90.00
_cell.angle_beta   90.00
_cell.angle_gamma   90.00
#
_symmetry.space_group_name_H-M   'P 1'
#
loop_
_entity.id
_entity.type
_entity.pdbx_description
1 polymer ?
#
loop_
_entity_poly.entity_id
_entity_poly.type
_entity_poly.pdbx_seq_one_letter_code
_entity_poly.pdbx_strand_id
1 'polypeptide(L)'
;MKRLLQPLLSLALVAVCVSFALGLIRQSRRENMLSIPTYSWDAHPNAIVILQRSSSNCGCTPKISEMAMTGLSHGLDVLVMANADAGEAPALQKANLSKSISVVMPLSTAWKDRFFPQKQDLVMVRVRNGKVIKVVQNGVPPESFFR
;
A
#
# COMPACT_ATOMS: atom_id res chain seq x y z
N MET A 1 49.23 32.67 -10.35
CA MET A 1 48.11 31.96 -10.99
C MET A 1 47.41 30.98 -10.02
N LYS A 2 46.93 31.43 -8.84
CA LYS A 2 46.27 30.54 -7.84
C LYS A 2 44.81 30.91 -7.54
N ARG A 3 44.34 32.08 -7.99
CA ARG A 3 42.99 32.62 -7.64
C ARG A 3 41.85 32.14 -8.54
N LEU A 4 42.14 31.44 -9.63
CA LEU A 4 41.13 30.93 -10.57
C LEU A 4 40.68 29.49 -10.26
N LEU A 5 41.44 28.73 -9.46
CA LEU A 5 41.08 27.34 -9.14
C LEU A 5 39.95 27.23 -8.10
N GLN A 6 39.91 28.15 -7.13
CA GLN A 6 38.92 28.13 -6.05
C GLN A 6 37.44 28.27 -6.50
N PRO A 7 37.08 29.15 -7.46
CA PRO A 7 35.69 29.23 -7.92
C PRO A 7 35.25 27.97 -8.68
N LEU A 8 36.15 27.34 -9.43
CA LEU A 8 35.85 26.09 -10.14
C LEU A 8 35.64 24.92 -9.18
N LEU A 9 36.43 24.85 -8.12
CA LEU A 9 36.31 23.79 -7.12
C LEU A 9 35.01 23.90 -6.31
N SER A 10 34.60 25.12 -5.96
CA SER A 10 33.34 25.38 -5.25
C SER A 10 32.11 25.09 -6.11
N LEU A 11 32.16 25.43 -7.40
CA LEU A 11 31.07 25.11 -8.34
C LEU A 11 30.88 23.60 -8.52
N ALA A 12 31.98 22.85 -8.64
CA ALA A 12 31.93 21.40 -8.75
C ALA A 12 31.34 20.73 -7.50
N LEU A 13 31.69 21.25 -6.31
CA LEU A 13 31.17 20.72 -5.05
C LEU A 13 29.65 20.90 -4.94
N VAL A 14 29.13 22.07 -5.33
CA VAL A 14 27.69 22.36 -5.33
C VAL A 14 26.96 21.45 -6.31
N ALA A 15 27.49 21.24 -7.52
CA ALA A 15 26.88 20.36 -8.51
C ALA A 15 26.77 18.90 -8.02
N VAL A 16 27.79 18.40 -7.32
CA VAL A 16 27.77 17.06 -6.71
C VAL A 16 26.72 16.99 -5.60
N CYS A 17 26.66 17.98 -4.71
CA CYS A 17 25.66 18.03 -3.63
C CYS A 17 24.22 18.07 -4.15
N VAL A 18 23.94 18.88 -5.18
CA VAL A 18 22.60 18.99 -5.77
C VAL A 18 22.21 17.69 -6.49
N SER A 19 23.14 17.07 -7.21
CA SER A 19 22.89 15.79 -7.90
C SER A 19 22.63 14.65 -6.91
N PHE A 20 23.37 14.63 -5.79
CA PHE A 20 23.18 13.65 -4.72
C PHE A 20 21.82 13.84 -4.02
N ALA A 21 21.44 15.09 -3.71
CA ALA A 21 20.14 15.40 -3.13
C ALA A 21 18.98 15.03 -4.06
N LEU A 22 19.09 15.32 -5.36
CA LEU A 22 18.10 14.92 -6.38
C LEU A 22 18.00 13.39 -6.52
N GLY A 23 19.14 12.69 -6.44
CA GLY A 23 19.20 11.23 -6.44
C GLY A 23 18.44 10.64 -5.24
N LEU A 24 18.72 11.13 -4.04
CA LEU A 24 18.05 10.69 -2.81
C LEU A 24 16.55 11.00 -2.82
N ILE A 25 16.12 12.16 -3.33
CA ILE A 25 14.70 12.51 -3.43
C ILE A 25 13.95 11.58 -4.40
N ARG A 26 14.58 11.24 -5.54
CA ARG A 26 13.99 10.28 -6.50
C ARG A 26 13.92 8.87 -5.91
N GLN A 27 14.93 8.47 -5.15
CA GLN A 27 15.00 7.15 -4.53
C GLN A 27 13.98 7.01 -3.38
N SER A 28 13.85 8.03 -2.53
CA SER A 28 12.82 8.10 -1.48
C SER A 28 11.39 8.14 -2.03
N ARG A 29 11.16 8.73 -3.21
CA ARG A 29 9.87 8.64 -3.92
C ARG A 29 9.54 7.21 -4.36
N ARG A 30 10.53 6.40 -4.71
CA ARG A 30 10.34 4.99 -5.10
C ARG A 30 10.15 4.07 -3.89
N GLU A 31 10.83 4.34 -2.79
CA GLU A 31 10.73 3.52 -1.56
C GLU A 31 9.37 3.62 -0.85
N ASN A 32 8.56 4.63 -1.17
CA ASN A 32 7.21 4.73 -0.62
C ASN A 32 6.15 3.87 -1.34
N MET A 33 6.45 3.37 -2.54
CA MET A 33 5.57 2.44 -3.26
C MET A 33 5.85 1.02 -2.80
N LEU A 34 4.93 0.46 -2.02
CA LEU A 34 4.98 -0.95 -1.66
C LEU A 34 4.78 -1.77 -2.94
N SER A 35 5.83 -2.47 -3.35
CA SER A 35 5.77 -3.37 -4.48
C SER A 35 5.01 -4.64 -4.10
N ILE A 36 4.10 -5.05 -4.98
CA ILE A 36 3.38 -6.30 -4.88
C ILE A 36 3.65 -7.01 -6.20
N PRO A 37 4.37 -8.15 -6.21
CA PRO A 37 4.88 -8.76 -7.44
C PRO A 37 3.81 -9.05 -8.50
N THR A 38 2.57 -9.27 -8.06
CA THR A 38 1.44 -9.69 -8.90
C THR A 38 0.42 -8.58 -9.16
N TYR A 39 0.64 -7.36 -8.65
CA TYR A 39 -0.34 -6.27 -8.75
C TYR A 39 0.25 -5.06 -9.47
N SER A 40 -0.38 -4.66 -10.57
CA SER A 40 0.03 -3.48 -11.34
C SER A 40 -0.74 -2.25 -10.88
N TRP A 41 -0.06 -1.34 -10.18
CA TRP A 41 -0.63 -0.05 -9.74
C TRP A 41 -1.02 0.87 -10.91
N ASP A 42 -0.42 0.67 -12.09
CA ASP A 42 -0.74 1.45 -13.30
C ASP A 42 -2.05 0.95 -13.93
N ALA A 43 -2.34 -0.35 -13.84
CA ALA A 43 -3.61 -0.92 -14.27
C ALA A 43 -4.76 -0.62 -13.28
N HIS A 44 -4.40 -0.41 -12.01
CA HIS A 44 -5.34 -0.19 -10.92
C HIS A 44 -5.02 1.11 -10.16
N PRO A 45 -5.25 2.28 -10.79
CA PRO A 45 -4.86 3.57 -10.23
C PRO A 45 -5.71 3.97 -9.01
N ASN A 46 -6.88 3.37 -8.79
CA ASN A 46 -7.77 3.69 -7.67
C ASN A 46 -8.18 2.42 -6.94
N ALA A 47 -7.37 1.99 -5.97
CA ALA A 47 -7.57 0.73 -5.28
C ALA A 47 -7.85 0.91 -3.77
N ILE A 48 -8.47 -0.10 -3.17
CA ILE A 48 -8.44 -0.34 -1.73
C ILE A 48 -7.63 -1.60 -1.48
N VAL A 49 -6.80 -1.56 -0.45
CA VAL A 49 -6.05 -2.72 0.03
C VAL A 49 -6.60 -3.11 1.38
N ILE A 50 -7.09 -4.33 1.51
CA ILE A 50 -7.59 -4.89 2.75
C ILE A 50 -6.53 -5.86 3.27
N LEU A 51 -5.91 -5.52 4.39
CA LEU A 51 -4.88 -6.31 5.03
C LEU A 51 -5.47 -7.04 6.23
N GLN A 52 -5.36 -8.37 6.27
CA GLN A 52 -5.79 -9.18 7.39
C GLN A 52 -4.63 -10.01 7.95
N ARG A 53 -4.31 -9.80 9.23
CA ARG A 53 -3.23 -10.52 9.90
C ARG A 53 -3.68 -11.86 10.47
N SER A 54 -4.87 -11.94 11.06
CA SER A 54 -5.40 -13.16 11.68
C SER A 54 -6.93 -13.19 11.58
N SER A 55 -7.51 -14.39 11.73
CA SER A 55 -8.94 -14.56 11.92
C SER A 55 -9.32 -14.11 13.34
N SER A 56 -9.70 -12.85 13.51
CA SER A 56 -10.32 -12.42 14.76
C SER A 56 -11.71 -13.07 14.87
N ASN A 57 -11.78 -14.20 15.57
CA ASN A 57 -13.02 -14.93 15.91
C ASN A 57 -14.01 -14.12 16.79
N CYS A 58 -13.69 -12.87 17.14
CA CYS A 58 -14.63 -11.98 17.79
C CYS A 58 -15.52 -11.36 16.70
N GLY A 59 -16.79 -11.77 16.65
CA GLY A 59 -17.83 -11.37 15.69
C GLY A 59 -18.16 -9.87 15.60
N CYS A 60 -17.28 -9.00 16.09
CA CYS A 60 -17.33 -7.54 15.97
C CYS A 60 -16.49 -7.02 14.77
N THR A 61 -15.81 -7.89 14.03
CA THR A 61 -14.97 -7.48 12.90
C THR A 61 -15.77 -7.56 11.60
N PRO A 62 -15.88 -6.46 10.81
CA PRO A 62 -16.62 -6.48 9.55
C PRO A 62 -16.02 -7.50 8.58
N LYS A 63 -16.89 -8.19 7.83
CA LYS A 63 -16.49 -9.24 6.89
C LYS A 63 -15.70 -8.64 5.74
N ILE A 64 -14.60 -9.28 5.34
CA ILE A 64 -13.75 -8.80 4.23
C ILE A 64 -14.53 -8.79 2.94
N SER A 65 -15.36 -9.82 2.75
CA SER A 65 -16.28 -9.92 1.63
C SER A 65 -17.16 -8.67 1.49
N GLU A 66 -17.74 -8.17 2.57
CA GLU A 66 -18.60 -6.98 2.55
C GLU A 66 -17.82 -5.71 2.21
N MET A 67 -16.63 -5.53 2.80
CA MET A 67 -15.76 -4.39 2.51
C MET A 67 -15.24 -4.40 1.07
N ALA A 68 -14.92 -5.59 0.54
CA ALA A 68 -14.55 -5.77 -0.86
C ALA A 68 -15.70 -5.38 -1.80
N MET A 69 -16.91 -5.89 -1.54
CA MET A 69 -18.09 -5.55 -2.34
C MET A 69 -18.43 -4.05 -2.28
N THR A 70 -18.21 -3.41 -1.12
CA THR A 70 -18.40 -1.96 -0.96
C THR A 70 -17.37 -1.16 -1.75
N GLY A 71 -16.11 -1.61 -1.78
CA GLY A 71 -15.09 -1.00 -2.65
C GLY A 71 -15.47 -1.09 -4.11
N LEU A 72 -15.90 -2.27 -4.56
CA LEU A 72 -16.33 -2.49 -5.94
C LEU A 72 -17.55 -1.62 -6.33
N SER A 73 -18.53 -1.46 -5.43
CA SER A 73 -19.71 -0.64 -5.71
C SER A 73 -19.38 0.85 -5.90
N HIS A 74 -18.23 1.30 -5.38
CA HIS A 74 -17.69 2.64 -5.59
C HIS A 74 -16.71 2.74 -6.77
N GLY A 75 -16.62 1.69 -7.60
CA GLY A 75 -15.73 1.64 -8.77
C GLY A 75 -14.25 1.53 -8.40
N LEU A 76 -13.93 0.98 -7.23
CA LEU A 76 -12.57 0.81 -6.75
C LEU A 76 -12.10 -0.60 -7.02
N ASP A 77 -10.84 -0.74 -7.43
CA ASP A 77 -10.20 -2.05 -7.44
C ASP A 77 -9.92 -2.50 -6.02
N VAL A 78 -10.06 -3.79 -5.76
CA VAL A 78 -9.91 -4.36 -4.42
C VAL A 78 -8.74 -5.32 -4.41
N LEU A 79 -7.87 -5.13 -3.44
CA LEU A 79 -6.71 -5.98 -3.21
C LEU A 79 -6.76 -6.50 -1.77
N VAL A 80 -7.05 -7.78 -1.61
CA VAL A 80 -7.06 -8.43 -0.31
C VAL A 80 -5.70 -9.08 -0.10
N MET A 81 -5.02 -8.73 0.99
CA MET A 81 -3.81 -9.43 1.43
C MET A 81 -4.03 -10.03 2.80
N ALA A 82 -3.76 -11.32 2.92
CA ALA A 82 -4.09 -12.06 4.12
C ALA A 82 -3.05 -13.12 4.43
N ASN A 83 -2.91 -13.47 5.71
CA ASN A 83 -2.24 -14.72 6.04
C ASN A 83 -3.09 -15.92 5.62
N ALA A 84 -2.47 -17.09 5.47
CA ALA A 84 -3.16 -18.32 5.10
C ALA A 84 -4.20 -18.78 6.14
N ASP A 85 -4.02 -18.38 7.41
CA ASP A 85 -4.93 -18.63 8.54
C ASP A 85 -6.03 -17.57 8.69
N ALA A 86 -6.06 -16.55 7.82
CA ALA A 86 -7.07 -15.50 7.86
C ALA A 86 -8.33 -15.98 7.11
N GLY A 87 -9.37 -16.32 7.87
CA GLY A 87 -10.44 -17.24 7.46
C GLY A 87 -11.16 -16.95 6.13
N GLU A 88 -11.54 -15.70 5.83
CA GLU A 88 -12.33 -15.41 4.62
C GLU A 88 -11.48 -15.28 3.34
N ALA A 89 -10.18 -15.01 3.45
CA ALA A 89 -9.35 -14.73 2.27
C ALA A 89 -9.15 -15.95 1.33
N PRO A 90 -8.96 -17.18 1.83
CA PRO A 90 -8.95 -18.38 0.98
C PRO A 90 -10.28 -18.62 0.25
N ALA A 91 -11.41 -18.31 0.89
CA ALA A 91 -12.73 -18.43 0.27
C ALA A 91 -12.92 -17.39 -0.84
N LEU A 92 -12.50 -16.14 -0.61
CA LEU A 92 -12.52 -15.08 -1.62
C LEU A 92 -11.62 -15.39 -2.82
N GLN A 93 -10.44 -15.96 -2.58
CA GLN A 93 -9.54 -16.38 -3.65
C GLN A 93 -10.17 -17.48 -4.52
N LYS A 94 -10.82 -18.48 -3.89
CA LYS A 94 -11.48 -19.58 -4.60
C LYS A 94 -12.74 -19.14 -5.34
N ALA A 95 -13.46 -18.16 -4.82
CA ALA A 95 -14.71 -17.68 -5.39
C ALA A 95 -14.52 -16.87 -6.69
N ASN A 96 -13.27 -16.52 -7.05
CA ASN A 96 -12.90 -15.87 -8.32
C ASN A 96 -13.85 -14.71 -8.70
N LEU A 97 -14.18 -13.88 -7.70
CA LEU A 97 -15.39 -13.06 -7.67
C LEU A 97 -15.43 -11.92 -8.72
N SER A 98 -14.27 -11.45 -9.21
CA SER A 98 -14.17 -10.59 -10.40
C SER A 98 -12.70 -10.33 -10.76
N LYS A 99 -12.44 -9.82 -11.98
CA LYS A 99 -11.11 -9.29 -12.36
C LYS A 99 -10.67 -8.09 -11.50
N SER A 100 -11.60 -7.45 -10.78
CA SER A 100 -11.37 -6.28 -9.94
C SER A 100 -11.07 -6.64 -8.47
N ILE A 101 -11.13 -7.93 -8.10
CA ILE A 101 -10.67 -8.41 -6.79
C ILE A 101 -9.40 -9.25 -6.99
N SER A 102 -8.29 -8.76 -6.47
CA SER A 102 -7.04 -9.51 -6.37
C SER A 102 -6.84 -9.99 -4.95
N VAL A 103 -6.50 -11.27 -4.77
CA VAL A 103 -6.18 -11.83 -3.45
C VAL A 103 -4.73 -12.31 -3.44
N VAL A 104 -3.94 -11.78 -2.51
CA VAL A 104 -2.52 -12.09 -2.32
C VAL A 104 -2.35 -12.77 -0.96
N MET A 105 -1.83 -13.98 -0.98
CA MET A 105 -1.48 -14.73 0.23
C MET A 105 -0.13 -15.42 0.04
N PRO A 106 0.71 -15.51 1.08
CA PRO A 106 0.53 -14.90 2.40
C PRO A 106 0.81 -13.39 2.41
N LEU A 107 0.27 -12.67 3.41
CA LEU A 107 0.57 -11.27 3.67
C LEU A 107 2.08 -11.10 3.94
N SER A 108 2.74 -10.24 3.16
CA SER A 108 4.19 -10.07 3.24
C SER A 108 4.63 -9.33 4.50
N THR A 109 5.86 -9.62 4.95
CA THR A 109 6.45 -9.01 6.16
C THR A 109 6.53 -7.49 6.07
N ALA A 110 6.94 -6.94 4.92
CA ALA A 110 7.02 -5.49 4.71
C ALA A 110 5.67 -4.76 4.93
N TRP A 111 4.55 -5.37 4.51
CA TRP A 111 3.22 -4.80 4.76
C TRP A 111 2.79 -5.01 6.21
N LYS A 112 3.15 -6.14 6.84
CA LYS A 112 2.92 -6.35 8.28
C LYS A 112 3.60 -5.28 9.11
N ASP A 113 4.89 -5.06 8.92
CA ASP A 113 5.69 -4.14 9.73
C ASP A 113 5.23 -2.69 9.54
N ARG A 114 4.82 -2.32 8.31
CA ARG A 114 4.37 -0.96 8.01
C ARG A 114 2.98 -0.62 8.52
N PHE A 115 2.04 -1.57 8.47
CA PHE A 115 0.62 -1.28 8.74
C PHE A 115 0.08 -1.92 10.02
N PHE A 116 0.78 -2.89 10.61
CA PHE A 116 0.40 -3.55 11.85
C PHE A 116 1.40 -3.32 13.01
N PRO A 117 1.71 -2.06 13.37
CA PRO A 117 2.58 -1.80 14.52
C PRO A 117 1.94 -2.15 15.88
N GLN A 118 0.64 -2.49 15.93
CA GLN A 118 -0.11 -2.79 17.16
C GLN A 118 -0.89 -4.14 17.07
N LYS A 119 -1.68 -4.47 18.11
CA LYS A 119 -2.60 -5.64 18.17
C LYS A 119 -3.81 -5.52 17.23
N GLN A 120 -3.65 -4.93 16.05
CA GLN A 120 -4.70 -4.82 15.05
C GLN A 120 -4.69 -6.07 14.18
N ASP A 121 -5.87 -6.56 13.79
CA ASP A 121 -5.99 -7.76 12.96
C ASP A 121 -6.50 -7.44 11.55
N LEU A 122 -7.03 -6.23 11.36
CA LEU A 122 -7.56 -5.72 10.10
C LEU A 122 -7.15 -4.26 9.86
N VAL A 123 -6.60 -3.99 8.68
CA VAL A 123 -6.25 -2.65 8.22
C VAL A 123 -6.73 -2.45 6.79
N MET A 124 -7.33 -1.30 6.49
CA MET A 124 -7.69 -0.91 5.14
C MET A 124 -6.88 0.29 4.70
N VAL A 125 -6.37 0.24 3.48
CA VAL A 125 -5.52 1.27 2.89
C VAL A 125 -6.13 1.71 1.57
N ARG A 126 -6.41 3.00 1.43
CA ARG A 126 -6.82 3.59 0.17
C ARG A 126 -5.58 3.99 -0.61
N VAL A 127 -5.47 3.50 -1.83
CA VAL A 127 -4.35 3.78 -2.73
C VAL A 127 -4.86 4.50 -3.98
N ARG A 128 -4.21 5.61 -4.31
CA ARG A 128 -4.47 6.39 -5.52
C ARG A 128 -3.17 6.67 -6.25
N ASN A 129 -3.06 6.26 -7.50
CA ASN A 129 -1.87 6.36 -8.35
C ASN A 129 -0.62 5.84 -7.62
N GLY A 130 -0.72 4.64 -7.04
CA GLY A 130 0.36 4.00 -6.28
C GLY A 130 0.70 4.63 -4.92
N LYS A 131 -0.02 5.68 -4.50
CA LYS A 131 0.22 6.35 -3.22
C LYS A 131 -0.88 6.04 -2.21
N VAL A 132 -0.46 5.73 -0.99
CA VAL A 132 -1.38 5.63 0.14
C VAL A 132 -1.95 7.01 0.46
N ILE A 133 -3.27 7.17 0.37
CA ILE A 133 -3.94 8.44 0.67
C ILE A 133 -4.74 8.40 1.98
N LYS A 134 -5.17 7.21 2.41
CA LYS A 134 -5.93 7.04 3.66
C LYS A 134 -5.67 5.66 4.23
N VAL A 135 -5.61 5.55 5.55
CA VAL A 135 -5.46 4.29 6.27
C VAL A 135 -6.52 4.24 7.35
N VAL A 136 -7.20 3.11 7.48
CA VAL A 136 -8.16 2.81 8.55
C VAL A 136 -7.66 1.58 9.26
N GLN A 137 -7.43 1.71 10.57
CA GLN A 137 -6.88 0.68 11.43
C GLN A 137 -7.97 0.26 12.42
N ASN A 138 -8.40 -1.00 12.39
CA ASN A 138 -9.48 -1.58 13.21
C ASN A 138 -10.80 -0.77 13.21
N GLY A 139 -11.74 -1.18 12.35
CA GLY A 139 -13.11 -0.67 12.38
C GLY A 139 -13.79 -0.77 11.03
N VAL A 140 -15.09 -0.42 10.99
CA VAL A 140 -15.80 -0.21 9.73
C VAL A 140 -15.28 1.11 9.15
N PRO A 141 -14.70 1.12 7.93
CA PRO A 141 -14.31 2.37 7.29
C PRO A 141 -15.54 3.28 7.12
N PRO A 142 -15.45 4.59 7.42
CA PRO A 142 -16.55 5.51 7.13
C PRO A 142 -16.80 5.55 5.62
N GLU A 143 -18.02 5.86 5.19
CA GLU A 143 -18.37 5.89 3.76
C GLU A 143 -17.45 6.83 2.94
N SER A 144 -16.98 7.92 3.56
CA SER A 144 -15.98 8.84 3.00
C SER A 144 -14.61 8.22 2.70
N PHE A 145 -14.38 6.96 3.06
CA PHE A 145 -13.21 6.20 2.65
C PHE A 145 -13.33 5.69 1.21
N PHE A 146 -14.55 5.41 0.76
CA PHE A 146 -14.83 4.81 -0.55
C PHE A 146 -15.13 5.83 -1.65
N ARG A 147 -15.40 7.09 -1.28
CA ARG A 147 -15.55 8.22 -2.21
C ARG A 147 -14.19 8.83 -2.53
#